data_AF-A0A7J5Y116-F1
#
_entry.id   AF-A0A7J5Y116-F1
#
_cell.length_a   1.000
_cell.length_b   1.000
_cell.length_c   1.000
_cell.angle_alpha   90.00
_cell.angle_beta   90.00
_cell.angle_gamma   90.00
#
_symmetry.space_group_name_H-M   'P 1'
#
loop_
_entity.id
_entity.type
_entity.pdbx_description
1 polymer ?
#
loop_
_entity_poly.entity_id
_entity_poly.type
_entity_poly.pdbx_seq_one_letter_code
_entity_poly.pdbx_strand_id
1 'polypeptide(L)'
;MFWISLHSLFTANNLESIDEDAFLGLPHLEYLSLAYNNLETLPKDLFNGLEALTKVDLRGNQFSCDCKLKWLVEWIYSTNATVDQIHCKGPASQLDKKINDLWDHVEMVFRNFDDIDSTSTVICKPLVIDDQLFVIVAQLFGGSHIYKRDTSANKFIKLQGIDILKIRKPNDVETFRIDGESFFVVADSSKAGSTTIYKWNGNGFYSHQSLHPWYRDTDVEFMEISSKPHLVLSSSSQRPVIYQWNKGTKLFDRRTDIPEMEDVYAVKHFQVNSELFICLTRFIGDSKVMRWDGALFRELQTVPSRGSMVFQPFSVGSWQYAILGSDYSFTQELNIQAPRAFSPVSIDNRQFLLASSFKGKTQIYEHLVIDLST
;
A
#
# COMPACT_ATOMS: atom_id res chain seq x y z
N MET A 1 -23.48 32.82 47.68
CA MET A 1 -22.79 31.54 47.45
C MET A 1 -21.80 31.79 46.33
N PHE A 2 -20.53 32.01 46.66
CA PHE A 2 -19.48 32.36 45.71
C PHE A 2 -19.11 31.10 44.91
N TRP A 3 -19.42 31.09 43.61
CA TRP A 3 -18.86 30.13 42.67
C TRP A 3 -17.51 30.68 42.21
N ILE A 4 -16.42 30.13 42.72
CA ILE A 4 -15.11 30.31 42.09
C ILE A 4 -15.13 29.42 40.86
N SER A 5 -15.32 30.02 39.69
CA SER A 5 -15.22 29.33 38.41
C SER A 5 -13.76 28.94 38.19
N LEU A 6 -13.45 27.63 38.16
CA LEU A 6 -12.15 27.04 37.86
C LEU A 6 -11.80 27.20 36.36
N HIS A 7 -12.04 28.37 35.77
CA HIS A 7 -12.15 28.54 34.31
C HIS A 7 -10.83 28.82 33.58
N SER A 8 -9.70 29.04 34.27
CA SER A 8 -8.38 29.23 33.64
C SER A 8 -7.28 29.32 34.70
N LEU A 9 -6.80 28.20 35.23
CA LEU A 9 -5.72 28.21 36.23
C LEU A 9 -4.36 27.76 35.67
N PHE A 10 -4.31 27.19 34.46
CA PHE A 10 -3.09 26.55 33.96
C PHE A 10 -2.60 27.05 32.59
N THR A 11 -3.25 28.02 31.95
CA THR A 11 -2.80 28.56 30.65
C THR A 11 -1.57 29.47 30.83
N ALA A 12 -0.55 29.32 29.97
CA ALA A 12 0.62 30.21 29.92
C ALA A 12 1.44 30.32 31.23
N ASN A 13 1.62 29.20 31.94
CA ASN A 13 2.32 29.14 33.22
C ASN A 13 3.72 28.50 33.17
N ASN A 14 4.29 28.28 31.97
CA ASN A 14 5.58 27.60 31.78
C ASN A 14 5.65 26.21 32.46
N LEU A 15 4.54 25.50 32.55
CA LEU A 15 4.51 24.16 33.15
C LEU A 15 5.26 23.16 32.27
N GLU A 16 6.17 22.40 32.89
CA GLU A 16 6.92 21.31 32.23
C GLU A 16 6.31 19.93 32.53
N SER A 17 5.62 19.80 33.66
CA SER A 17 4.94 18.57 34.09
C SER A 17 3.65 18.86 34.83
N ILE A 18 2.75 17.89 34.83
CA ILE A 18 1.51 17.88 35.60
C ILE A 18 1.50 16.60 36.45
N ASP A 19 0.94 16.66 37.65
CA ASP A 19 0.76 15.51 38.52
C ASP A 19 -0.38 14.61 38.01
N GLU A 20 -0.28 13.29 38.18
CA GLU A 20 -1.29 12.34 37.69
C GLU A 20 -2.67 12.54 38.34
N ASP A 21 -2.70 13.02 39.58
CA ASP A 21 -3.92 13.28 40.34
C ASP A 21 -4.38 14.75 40.28
N ALA A 22 -3.77 15.58 39.43
CA ALA A 22 -3.98 17.03 39.42
C ALA A 22 -5.45 17.46 39.22
N PHE A 23 -6.27 16.63 38.56
CA PHE A 23 -7.69 16.89 38.31
C PHE A 23 -8.63 15.88 38.97
N LEU A 24 -8.12 15.07 39.89
CA LEU A 24 -8.93 14.09 40.60
C LEU A 24 -10.04 14.80 41.40
N GLY A 25 -11.26 14.28 41.30
CA GLY A 25 -12.41 14.82 42.04
C GLY A 25 -13.06 16.07 41.43
N LEU A 26 -12.81 16.35 40.15
CA LEU A 26 -13.46 17.45 39.40
C LEU A 26 -14.51 16.96 38.37
N PRO A 27 -15.56 16.22 38.77
CA PRO A 27 -16.52 15.63 37.83
C PRO A 27 -17.37 16.65 37.07
N HIS A 28 -17.45 17.88 37.57
CA HIS A 28 -18.22 18.98 36.99
C HIS A 28 -17.38 19.94 36.14
N LEU A 29 -16.12 19.60 35.84
CA LEU A 29 -15.25 20.46 35.02
C LEU A 29 -15.66 20.38 33.54
N GLU A 30 -16.16 21.49 32.99
CA GLU A 30 -16.62 21.56 31.59
C GLU A 30 -15.53 21.98 30.60
N TYR A 31 -14.59 22.82 31.03
CA TYR A 31 -13.53 23.37 30.21
C TYR A 31 -12.18 23.28 30.92
N LEU A 32 -11.19 22.68 30.25
CA LEU A 32 -9.81 22.59 30.73
C LEU A 32 -8.86 23.22 29.71
N SER A 33 -8.08 24.21 30.14
CA SER A 33 -7.01 24.79 29.32
C SER A 33 -5.65 24.56 29.97
N LEU A 34 -4.79 23.84 29.24
CA LEU A 34 -3.36 23.68 29.50
C LEU A 34 -2.52 24.30 28.38
N ALA A 35 -3.12 25.21 27.61
CA ALA A 35 -2.50 25.79 26.43
C ALA A 35 -1.31 26.70 26.79
N TYR A 36 -0.37 26.80 25.86
CA TYR A 36 0.81 27.65 25.90
C TYR A 36 1.71 27.40 27.11
N ASN A 37 1.86 26.14 27.52
CA ASN A 37 2.90 25.72 28.46
C ASN A 37 4.06 25.04 27.72
N ASN A 38 4.99 24.44 28.45
CA ASN A 38 6.14 23.73 27.91
C ASN A 38 6.00 22.22 28.10
N LEU A 39 4.77 21.69 28.06
CA LEU A 39 4.52 20.27 28.33
C LEU A 39 5.03 19.43 27.17
N GLU A 40 5.94 18.50 27.46
CA GLU A 40 6.40 17.49 26.50
C GLU A 40 5.52 16.24 26.51
N THR A 41 4.82 15.99 27.60
CA THR A 41 3.89 14.86 27.76
C THR A 41 2.83 15.19 28.81
N LEU A 42 1.83 14.32 28.96
CA LEU A 42 0.84 14.36 30.03
C LEU A 42 0.80 12.99 30.74
N PRO A 43 0.64 12.94 32.07
CA PRO A 43 0.42 11.70 32.81
C PRO A 43 -0.74 10.89 32.25
N LYS A 44 -0.59 9.56 32.26
CA LYS A 44 -1.66 8.68 31.81
C LYS A 44 -2.91 8.87 32.65
N ASP A 45 -4.08 8.81 32.01
CA ASP A 45 -5.38 8.86 32.67
C ASP A 45 -5.66 10.18 33.42
N LEU A 46 -4.91 11.25 33.11
CA LEU A 46 -5.07 12.59 33.70
C LEU A 46 -6.50 13.16 33.59
N PHE A 47 -7.27 12.73 32.59
CA PHE A 47 -8.64 13.16 32.36
C PHE A 47 -9.70 12.19 32.88
N ASN A 48 -9.28 11.17 33.64
CA ASN A 48 -10.19 10.19 34.20
C ASN A 48 -11.11 10.85 35.26
N GLY A 49 -12.41 10.50 35.23
CA GLY A 49 -13.41 11.08 36.12
C GLY A 49 -13.87 12.49 35.76
N LEU A 50 -13.39 13.10 34.68
CA LEU A 50 -13.86 14.41 34.17
C LEU A 50 -15.09 14.24 33.26
N GLU A 51 -16.20 13.79 33.84
CA GLU A 51 -17.40 13.38 33.09
C GLU A 51 -18.12 14.53 32.36
N ALA A 52 -18.03 15.76 32.88
CA ALA A 52 -18.67 16.93 32.29
C ALA A 52 -17.83 17.64 31.21
N LEU A 53 -16.66 17.12 30.85
CA LEU A 53 -15.70 17.83 30.01
C LEU A 53 -16.21 17.98 28.56
N THR A 54 -16.36 19.21 28.11
CA THR A 54 -16.86 19.55 26.76
C THR A 54 -15.80 20.14 25.86
N LYS A 55 -14.73 20.71 26.42
CA LYS A 55 -13.63 21.29 25.66
C LYS A 55 -12.29 21.21 26.39
N VAL A 56 -11.24 20.86 25.65
CA VAL A 56 -9.86 20.84 26.14
C VAL A 56 -8.93 21.60 25.18
N ASP A 57 -8.16 22.54 25.71
CA ASP A 57 -7.16 23.30 24.93
C ASP A 57 -5.74 22.93 25.36
N LEU A 58 -5.00 22.32 24.44
CA LEU A 58 -3.63 21.82 24.61
C LEU A 58 -2.62 22.52 23.68
N ARG A 59 -3.04 23.56 22.95
CA ARG A 59 -2.21 24.22 21.94
C ARG A 59 -0.96 24.85 22.55
N GLY A 60 0.09 25.02 21.75
CA GLY A 60 1.29 25.76 22.16
C GLY A 60 2.20 25.03 23.16
N ASN A 61 2.01 23.72 23.35
CA ASN A 61 2.91 22.85 24.12
C ASN A 61 3.99 22.20 23.23
N GLN A 62 4.94 21.49 23.84
CA GLN A 62 6.11 20.89 23.20
C GLN A 62 6.01 19.37 23.09
N PHE A 63 4.84 18.84 22.75
CA PHE A 63 4.57 17.40 22.83
C PHE A 63 5.57 16.54 22.04
N SER A 64 6.25 15.64 22.76
CA SER A 64 7.00 14.52 22.19
C SER A 64 6.01 13.39 21.88
N CYS A 65 5.76 13.17 20.60
CA CYS A 65 4.86 12.14 20.08
C CYS A 65 5.56 10.77 20.07
N ASP A 66 5.88 10.29 21.27
CA ASP A 66 6.41 8.96 21.55
C ASP A 66 5.37 8.10 22.31
N CYS A 67 5.79 6.91 22.76
CA CYS A 67 4.91 5.96 23.44
C CYS A 67 4.24 6.50 24.71
N LYS A 68 4.80 7.53 25.37
CA LYS A 68 4.21 8.12 26.59
C LYS A 68 2.95 8.91 26.28
N LEU A 69 2.85 9.49 25.09
CA LEU A 69 1.70 10.30 24.67
C LEU A 69 0.55 9.46 24.10
N LYS A 70 0.71 8.13 24.05
CA LYS A 70 -0.27 7.17 23.51
C LYS A 70 -1.69 7.40 24.00
N TRP A 71 -1.83 7.44 25.31
CA TRP A 71 -3.14 7.48 25.96
C TRP A 71 -3.91 8.75 25.58
N LEU A 72 -3.19 9.85 25.33
CA LEU A 72 -3.79 11.12 24.96
C LEU A 72 -4.40 11.04 23.57
N VAL A 73 -3.72 10.39 22.62
CA VAL A 73 -4.24 10.13 21.28
C VAL A 73 -5.52 9.29 21.37
N GLU A 74 -5.49 8.19 22.14
CA GLU A 74 -6.66 7.32 22.35
C GLU A 74 -7.83 8.07 23.00
N TRP A 75 -7.53 8.89 24.00
CA TRP A 75 -8.51 9.70 24.69
C TRP A 75 -9.18 10.70 23.72
N ILE A 76 -8.40 11.41 22.89
CA ILE A 76 -8.90 12.36 21.88
C ILE A 76 -9.88 11.68 20.91
N TYR A 77 -9.63 10.43 20.52
CA TYR A 77 -10.56 9.70 19.63
C TYR A 77 -11.83 9.21 20.33
N SER A 78 -11.75 8.93 21.62
CA SER A 78 -12.88 8.38 22.41
C SER A 78 -13.79 9.45 23.02
N THR A 79 -13.26 10.65 23.22
CA THR A 79 -13.95 11.71 23.97
C THR A 79 -14.98 12.44 23.11
N ASN A 80 -16.06 12.90 23.75
CA ASN A 80 -17.02 13.82 23.13
C ASN A 80 -16.58 15.30 23.28
N ALA A 81 -15.49 15.55 24.01
CA ALA A 81 -14.95 16.89 24.19
C ALA A 81 -14.33 17.41 22.88
N THR A 82 -14.47 18.70 22.62
CA THR A 82 -13.74 19.37 21.53
C THR A 82 -12.29 19.61 21.93
N VAL A 83 -11.37 19.15 21.09
CA VAL A 83 -9.92 19.34 21.27
C VAL A 83 -9.39 20.15 20.10
N ASP A 84 -8.74 21.29 20.40
CA ASP A 84 -8.13 22.14 19.39
C ASP A 84 -6.92 21.45 18.72
N GLN A 85 -6.61 21.80 17.47
CA GLN A 85 -5.54 21.14 16.70
C GLN A 85 -4.16 21.31 17.35
N ILE A 86 -3.52 20.18 17.65
CA ILE A 86 -2.19 20.10 18.27
C ILE A 86 -1.21 19.33 17.38
N HIS A 87 0.06 19.75 17.42
CA HIS A 87 1.12 19.24 16.55
C HIS A 87 2.29 18.74 17.40
N CYS A 88 2.97 17.71 16.90
CA CYS A 88 4.15 17.14 17.51
C CYS A 88 5.36 18.08 17.40
N LYS A 89 6.15 18.18 18.47
CA LYS A 89 7.43 18.90 18.50
C LYS A 89 8.65 17.99 18.57
N GLY A 90 8.42 16.70 18.78
CA GLY A 90 9.40 15.64 18.63
C GLY A 90 8.72 14.27 18.59
N PRO A 91 9.48 13.18 18.39
CA PRO A 91 10.86 13.17 17.88
C PRO A 91 10.93 13.66 16.42
N ALA A 92 12.13 13.83 15.85
CA ALA A 92 12.32 14.41 14.51
C ALA A 92 11.49 13.74 13.40
N SER A 93 11.20 12.44 13.50
CA SER A 93 10.35 11.69 12.57
C SER A 93 8.88 12.09 12.59
N GLN A 94 8.43 12.76 13.66
CA GLN A 94 7.05 13.19 13.88
C GLN A 94 6.89 14.70 13.90
N LEU A 95 7.97 15.47 13.69
CA LEU A 95 7.95 16.94 13.80
C LEU A 95 6.84 17.57 12.95
N ASP A 96 6.06 18.45 13.57
CA ASP A 96 4.95 19.21 13.00
C ASP A 96 3.81 18.38 12.39
N LYS A 97 3.79 17.05 12.58
CA LYS A 97 2.60 16.24 12.27
C LYS A 97 1.49 16.53 13.27
N LYS A 98 0.24 16.50 12.82
CA LYS A 98 -0.91 16.58 13.73
C LYS A 98 -0.96 15.32 14.58
N ILE A 99 -1.19 15.50 15.88
CA ILE A 99 -1.30 14.39 16.83
C ILE A 99 -2.45 13.43 16.43
N ASN A 100 -3.51 13.96 15.81
CA ASN A 100 -4.66 13.17 15.32
C ASN A 100 -4.42 12.52 13.95
N ASP A 101 -3.34 12.87 13.24
CA ASP A 101 -2.98 12.29 11.93
C ASP A 101 -1.80 11.31 12.06
N LEU A 102 -1.36 11.03 13.31
CA LEU A 102 -0.37 10.00 13.56
C LEU A 102 -0.99 8.65 13.17
N TRP A 103 -0.57 8.13 12.02
CA TRP A 103 -0.42 6.69 11.82
C TRP A 103 0.15 6.08 13.10
N ASP A 104 -0.25 4.87 13.46
CA ASP A 104 -0.02 4.32 14.78
C ASP A 104 1.45 3.91 15.03
N HIS A 105 2.34 4.90 15.06
CA HIS A 105 3.73 4.83 15.51
C HIS A 105 3.84 4.45 17.00
N VAL A 106 2.69 4.34 17.67
CA VAL A 106 2.58 4.22 19.10
C VAL A 106 2.26 2.79 19.52
N GLU A 107 1.34 2.10 18.83
CA GLU A 107 1.08 0.67 19.01
C GLU A 107 1.86 -0.21 18.04
N MET A 108 2.47 0.38 17.00
CA MET A 108 3.25 -0.37 16.00
C MET A 108 2.42 -1.43 15.26
N VAL A 109 1.13 -1.16 15.01
CA VAL A 109 0.18 -2.08 14.34
C VAL A 109 -0.44 -1.47 13.07
N PHE A 110 -0.87 -2.32 12.15
CA PHE A 110 -1.65 -1.91 10.98
C PHE A 110 -3.14 -1.78 11.34
N ARG A 111 -3.72 -0.60 11.15
CA ARG A 111 -5.16 -0.35 11.32
C ARG A 111 -5.88 -0.34 9.97
N ASN A 112 -7.19 -0.59 9.99
CA ASN A 112 -8.03 -0.34 8.82
C ASN A 112 -8.12 1.18 8.60
N PHE A 113 -7.72 1.63 7.40
CA PHE A 113 -7.74 3.05 7.05
C PHE A 113 -9.12 3.49 6.52
N ASP A 114 -9.63 2.77 5.52
CA ASP A 114 -10.93 2.97 4.89
C ASP A 114 -11.24 1.75 4.00
N ASP A 115 -12.51 1.59 3.62
CA ASP A 115 -12.98 0.48 2.79
C ASP A 115 -13.66 0.99 1.51
N ILE A 116 -13.53 0.23 0.41
CA ILE A 116 -14.26 0.47 -0.84
C ILE A 116 -15.21 -0.71 -1.09
N ASP A 117 -16.49 -0.47 -0.87
CA ASP A 117 -17.53 -1.46 -1.13
C ASP A 117 -17.56 -1.87 -2.60
N SER A 118 -17.35 -3.17 -2.85
CA SER A 118 -17.23 -3.72 -4.19
C SER A 118 -17.57 -5.21 -4.22
N THR A 119 -18.13 -5.68 -5.34
CA THR A 119 -18.49 -7.08 -5.55
C THR A 119 -17.40 -7.81 -6.32
N SER A 120 -16.91 -8.93 -5.76
CA SER A 120 -15.95 -9.83 -6.41
C SER A 120 -14.72 -9.11 -6.97
N THR A 121 -14.10 -8.29 -6.13
CA THR A 121 -12.87 -7.56 -6.45
C THR A 121 -11.70 -8.52 -6.54
N VAL A 122 -10.96 -8.42 -7.63
CA VAL A 122 -9.73 -9.19 -7.88
C VAL A 122 -8.53 -8.36 -7.47
N ILE A 123 -8.50 -7.08 -7.85
CA ILE A 123 -7.37 -6.18 -7.63
C ILE A 123 -7.83 -4.78 -7.24
N CYS A 124 -7.13 -4.21 -6.26
CA CYS A 124 -7.15 -2.80 -5.92
C CYS A 124 -5.75 -2.23 -6.17
N LYS A 125 -5.54 -1.56 -7.32
CA LYS A 125 -4.24 -0.99 -7.67
C LYS A 125 -4.23 0.52 -7.35
N PRO A 126 -3.42 0.99 -6.38
CA PRO A 126 -3.29 2.41 -6.11
C PRO A 126 -2.48 3.10 -7.21
N LEU A 127 -2.81 4.35 -7.50
CA LEU A 127 -2.10 5.20 -8.44
C LEU A 127 -2.13 6.64 -7.93
N VAL A 128 -0.96 7.26 -7.79
CA VAL A 128 -0.83 8.66 -7.36
C VAL A 128 -0.44 9.53 -8.54
N ILE A 129 -1.22 10.58 -8.80
CA ILE A 129 -0.96 11.58 -9.83
C ILE A 129 -1.15 12.95 -9.20
N ASP A 130 -0.11 13.79 -9.24
CA ASP A 130 -0.15 15.17 -8.73
C ASP A 130 -0.71 15.25 -7.29
N ASP A 131 -0.17 14.40 -6.42
CA ASP A 131 -0.57 14.23 -5.00
C ASP A 131 -2.03 13.80 -4.77
N GLN A 132 -2.75 13.40 -5.82
CA GLN A 132 -4.08 12.81 -5.72
C GLN A 132 -4.01 11.29 -5.80
N LEU A 133 -4.64 10.62 -4.83
CA LEU A 133 -4.75 9.16 -4.79
C LEU A 133 -5.96 8.68 -5.59
N PHE A 134 -5.71 7.78 -6.53
CA PHE A 134 -6.70 7.01 -7.26
C PHE A 134 -6.54 5.52 -6.93
N VAL A 135 -7.64 4.76 -7.03
CA VAL A 135 -7.65 3.31 -6.87
C VAL A 135 -8.40 2.70 -8.05
N ILE A 136 -7.71 1.87 -8.83
CA ILE A 136 -8.34 1.04 -9.85
C ILE A 136 -8.87 -0.23 -9.17
N VAL A 137 -10.18 -0.42 -9.19
CA VAL A 137 -10.88 -1.55 -8.60
C VAL A 137 -11.37 -2.47 -9.72
N ALA A 138 -10.63 -3.55 -9.93
CA ALA A 138 -10.92 -4.54 -10.95
C ALA A 138 -11.85 -5.64 -10.41
N GLN A 139 -12.99 -5.87 -11.07
CA GLN A 139 -14.06 -6.73 -10.58
C GLN A 139 -14.49 -7.75 -11.64
N LEU A 140 -14.83 -8.97 -11.20
CA LEU A 140 -15.41 -10.01 -12.08
C LEU A 140 -16.90 -9.81 -12.35
N PHE A 141 -17.60 -9.12 -11.45
CA PHE A 141 -19.04 -8.88 -11.53
C PHE A 141 -19.35 -7.41 -11.26
N GLY A 142 -20.31 -6.84 -11.99
CA GLY A 142 -20.73 -5.45 -11.84
C GLY A 142 -19.88 -4.43 -12.61
N GLY A 143 -18.86 -4.87 -13.34
CA GLY A 143 -17.92 -4.00 -14.05
C GLY A 143 -16.83 -3.44 -13.14
N SER A 144 -15.71 -3.01 -13.72
CA SER A 144 -14.57 -2.44 -12.97
C SER A 144 -14.71 -0.91 -12.87
N HIS A 145 -14.09 -0.31 -11.84
CA HIS A 145 -14.30 1.09 -11.51
C HIS A 145 -13.01 1.77 -11.04
N ILE A 146 -12.96 3.09 -11.15
CA ILE A 146 -11.87 3.94 -10.66
C ILE A 146 -12.43 4.84 -9.57
N TYR A 147 -11.79 4.83 -8.42
CA TYR A 147 -12.11 5.68 -7.27
C TYR A 147 -11.02 6.73 -7.08
N LYS A 148 -11.39 7.88 -6.55
CA LYS A 148 -10.50 8.96 -6.15
C LYS A 148 -10.66 9.23 -4.65
N ARG A 149 -9.55 9.44 -3.94
CA ARG A 149 -9.59 9.92 -2.56
C ARG A 149 -9.97 11.39 -2.54
N ASP A 150 -11.06 11.71 -1.85
CA ASP A 150 -11.40 13.09 -1.49
C ASP A 150 -10.88 13.36 -0.08
N THR A 151 -9.89 14.24 0.02
CA THR A 151 -9.27 14.62 1.29
C THR A 151 -10.16 15.54 2.14
N SER A 152 -11.07 16.29 1.51
CA SER A 152 -11.97 17.20 2.22
C SER A 152 -13.14 16.43 2.85
N ALA A 153 -13.68 15.46 2.12
CA ALA A 153 -14.74 14.59 2.60
C ALA A 153 -14.23 13.33 3.32
N ASN A 154 -12.91 13.15 3.37
CA ASN A 154 -12.21 12.01 3.98
C ASN A 154 -12.76 10.64 3.53
N LYS A 155 -13.05 10.47 2.23
CA LYS A 155 -13.66 9.26 1.68
C LYS A 155 -13.20 8.96 0.25
N PHE A 156 -13.41 7.72 -0.20
CA PHE A 156 -13.29 7.37 -1.61
C PHE A 156 -14.57 7.71 -2.38
N ILE A 157 -14.41 8.37 -3.53
CA ILE A 157 -15.50 8.72 -4.44
C ILE A 157 -15.28 8.00 -5.76
N LYS A 158 -16.31 7.32 -6.25
CA LYS A 158 -16.30 6.70 -7.58
C LYS A 158 -16.17 7.78 -8.65
N LEU A 159 -15.06 7.78 -9.37
CA LEU A 159 -14.75 8.73 -10.43
C LEU A 159 -15.30 8.26 -11.78
N GLN A 160 -15.04 7.00 -12.13
CA GLN A 160 -15.30 6.49 -13.47
C GLN A 160 -15.59 4.99 -13.46
N GLY A 161 -16.41 4.52 -14.41
CA GLY A 161 -16.54 3.10 -14.75
C GLY A 161 -15.67 2.71 -15.93
N ILE A 162 -15.13 1.49 -15.89
CA ILE A 162 -14.36 0.89 -16.98
C ILE A 162 -15.35 0.14 -17.91
N ASP A 163 -15.17 0.30 -19.21
CA ASP A 163 -16.02 -0.30 -20.24
C ASP A 163 -16.05 -1.84 -20.14
N ILE A 164 -17.22 -2.37 -19.78
CA ILE A 164 -17.49 -3.81 -19.59
C ILE A 164 -17.39 -4.62 -20.90
N LEU A 165 -17.47 -3.97 -22.06
CA LEU A 165 -17.30 -4.66 -23.34
C LEU A 165 -15.84 -4.95 -23.63
N LYS A 166 -14.93 -4.10 -23.12
CA LYS A 166 -13.47 -4.26 -23.27
C LYS A 166 -12.87 -5.14 -22.17
N ILE A 167 -13.26 -4.88 -20.92
CA ILE A 167 -12.78 -5.60 -19.74
C ILE A 167 -13.94 -6.40 -19.13
N ARG A 168 -13.82 -7.72 -19.18
CA ARG A 168 -14.83 -8.70 -18.73
C ARG A 168 -14.34 -9.56 -17.58
N LYS A 169 -13.10 -10.04 -17.62
CA LYS A 169 -12.51 -10.90 -16.58
C LYS A 169 -11.11 -10.41 -16.21
N PRO A 170 -11.00 -9.24 -15.56
CA PRO A 170 -9.70 -8.72 -15.18
C PRO A 170 -9.01 -9.68 -14.22
N ASN A 171 -7.72 -9.94 -14.44
CA ASN A 171 -6.91 -10.81 -13.58
C ASN A 171 -5.66 -10.11 -13.03
N ASP A 172 -5.14 -9.11 -13.75
CA ASP A 172 -4.02 -8.29 -13.30
C ASP A 172 -4.19 -6.80 -13.66
N VAL A 173 -3.60 -5.91 -12.85
CA VAL A 173 -3.55 -4.46 -13.12
C VAL A 173 -2.15 -3.94 -12.80
N GLU A 174 -1.53 -3.31 -13.79
CA GLU A 174 -0.22 -2.69 -13.65
C GLU A 174 -0.24 -1.21 -13.99
N THR A 175 0.54 -0.39 -13.26
CA THR A 175 0.58 1.07 -13.41
C THR A 175 1.98 1.50 -13.81
N PHE A 176 2.09 2.43 -14.75
CA PHE A 176 3.39 2.90 -15.23
C PHE A 176 3.33 4.33 -15.75
N ARG A 177 4.50 4.96 -15.88
CA ARG A 177 4.64 6.30 -16.47
C ARG A 177 5.63 6.26 -17.62
N ILE A 178 5.31 6.95 -18.71
CA ILE A 178 6.19 7.08 -19.88
C ILE A 178 6.16 8.55 -20.31
N ASP A 179 7.33 9.17 -20.43
CA ASP A 179 7.48 10.57 -20.86
C ASP A 179 6.58 11.56 -20.07
N GLY A 180 6.43 11.33 -18.76
CA GLY A 180 5.60 12.14 -17.85
C GLY A 180 4.10 11.82 -17.87
N GLU A 181 3.64 10.99 -18.80
CA GLU A 181 2.24 10.58 -18.91
C GLU A 181 1.97 9.34 -18.05
N SER A 182 0.83 9.30 -17.35
CA SER A 182 0.44 8.20 -16.47
C SER A 182 -0.50 7.23 -17.17
N PHE A 183 -0.23 5.94 -17.01
CA PHE A 183 -0.99 4.85 -17.61
C PHE A 183 -1.28 3.76 -16.58
N PHE A 184 -2.32 2.97 -16.86
CA PHE A 184 -2.46 1.64 -16.31
C PHE A 184 -2.89 0.66 -17.39
N VAL A 185 -2.66 -0.62 -17.16
CA VAL A 185 -3.08 -1.71 -18.04
C VAL A 185 -3.83 -2.75 -17.23
N VAL A 186 -4.90 -3.30 -17.81
CA VAL A 186 -5.69 -4.37 -17.19
C VAL A 186 -5.57 -5.61 -18.05
N ALA A 187 -4.99 -6.68 -17.50
CA ALA A 187 -4.94 -7.99 -18.15
C ALA A 187 -6.32 -8.66 -18.07
N ASP A 188 -6.85 -9.12 -19.20
CA ASP A 188 -8.15 -9.79 -19.27
C ASP A 188 -7.98 -11.28 -19.58
N SER A 189 -8.47 -12.13 -18.66
CA SER A 189 -8.38 -13.59 -18.77
C SER A 189 -9.48 -14.22 -19.63
N SER A 190 -10.41 -13.43 -20.17
CA SER A 190 -11.45 -13.87 -21.09
C SER A 190 -11.02 -13.68 -22.54
N LYS A 191 -11.47 -14.59 -23.42
CA LYS A 191 -11.23 -14.45 -24.86
C LYS A 191 -11.96 -13.26 -25.51
N ALA A 192 -13.06 -12.81 -24.90
CA ALA A 192 -13.92 -11.78 -25.49
C ALA A 192 -13.59 -10.38 -24.99
N GLY A 193 -12.93 -10.26 -23.83
CA GLY A 193 -12.23 -9.05 -23.43
C GLY A 193 -10.88 -8.96 -24.12
N SER A 194 -10.22 -7.81 -23.96
CA SER A 194 -8.86 -7.62 -24.45
C SER A 194 -8.09 -6.80 -23.44
N THR A 195 -6.86 -7.24 -23.16
CA THR A 195 -5.94 -6.50 -22.30
C THR A 195 -5.79 -5.08 -22.82
N THR A 196 -6.16 -4.09 -22.00
CA THR A 196 -6.31 -2.71 -22.46
C THR A 196 -5.50 -1.75 -21.59
N ILE A 197 -4.71 -0.92 -22.26
CA ILE A 197 -3.98 0.21 -21.67
C ILE A 197 -4.92 1.41 -21.63
N TYR A 198 -4.92 2.10 -20.50
CA TYR A 198 -5.64 3.33 -20.26
C TYR A 198 -4.66 4.45 -19.94
N LYS A 199 -4.95 5.65 -20.45
CA LYS A 199 -4.13 6.85 -20.31
C LYS A 199 -4.87 7.92 -19.52
N TRP A 200 -4.18 8.57 -18.59
CA TRP A 200 -4.66 9.76 -17.90
C TRP A 200 -4.70 10.98 -18.83
N ASN A 201 -5.80 11.74 -18.82
CA ASN A 201 -5.93 12.97 -19.63
C ASN A 201 -6.15 14.24 -18.81
N GLY A 202 -5.99 14.19 -17.48
CA GLY A 202 -6.26 15.30 -16.56
C GLY A 202 -7.60 15.22 -15.84
N ASN A 203 -8.58 14.48 -16.37
CA ASN A 203 -9.89 14.31 -15.73
C ASN A 203 -10.25 12.85 -15.43
N GLY A 204 -9.79 11.93 -16.27
CA GLY A 204 -10.08 10.51 -16.16
C GLY A 204 -9.12 9.65 -16.96
N PHE A 205 -9.42 8.36 -17.02
CA PHE A 205 -8.63 7.37 -17.74
C PHE A 205 -9.38 6.84 -18.95
N TYR A 206 -8.75 6.89 -20.11
CA TYR A 206 -9.38 6.53 -21.37
C TYR A 206 -8.54 5.49 -22.10
N SER A 207 -9.22 4.58 -22.80
CA SER A 207 -8.57 3.50 -23.54
C SER A 207 -7.60 4.08 -24.56
N HIS A 208 -6.35 3.65 -24.48
CA HIS A 208 -5.23 4.09 -25.30
C HIS A 208 -4.84 3.05 -26.33
N GLN A 209 -4.77 1.78 -25.92
CA GLN A 209 -4.43 0.66 -26.80
C GLN A 209 -4.99 -0.65 -26.24
N SER A 210 -5.47 -1.52 -27.12
CA SER A 210 -5.81 -2.91 -26.78
C SER A 210 -4.74 -3.85 -27.32
N LEU A 211 -4.37 -4.85 -26.52
CA LEU A 211 -3.31 -5.81 -26.76
C LEU A 211 -3.88 -7.24 -26.77
N HIS A 212 -3.16 -8.12 -27.45
CA HIS A 212 -3.35 -9.57 -27.41
C HIS A 212 -4.82 -10.05 -27.56
N PRO A 213 -5.51 -9.65 -28.64
CA PRO A 213 -6.91 -10.01 -28.84
C PRO A 213 -7.11 -11.53 -28.91
N TRP A 214 -8.17 -12.04 -28.29
CA TRP A 214 -8.55 -13.46 -28.23
C TRP A 214 -7.70 -14.36 -27.34
N TYR A 215 -6.73 -13.78 -26.63
CA TYR A 215 -5.93 -14.47 -25.62
C TYR A 215 -6.57 -14.38 -24.24
N ARG A 216 -6.07 -15.21 -23.31
CA ARG A 216 -6.50 -15.23 -21.91
C ARG A 216 -5.34 -14.76 -21.06
N ASP A 217 -5.15 -13.45 -21.01
CA ASP A 217 -4.02 -12.86 -20.31
C ASP A 217 -4.24 -12.96 -18.80
N THR A 218 -3.24 -13.49 -18.11
CA THR A 218 -3.27 -13.73 -16.67
C THR A 218 -2.52 -12.66 -15.89
N ASP A 219 -1.47 -12.08 -16.47
CA ASP A 219 -0.61 -11.11 -15.78
C ASP A 219 0.01 -10.16 -16.81
N VAL A 220 0.28 -8.93 -16.37
CA VAL A 220 0.95 -7.91 -17.16
C VAL A 220 2.05 -7.26 -16.34
N GLU A 221 3.28 -7.32 -16.85
CA GLU A 221 4.44 -6.76 -16.18
C GLU A 221 5.03 -5.60 -16.98
N PHE A 222 5.14 -4.43 -16.35
CA PHE A 222 5.87 -3.29 -16.90
C PHE A 222 7.32 -3.33 -16.46
N MET A 223 8.24 -3.14 -17.41
CA MET A 223 9.67 -3.02 -17.11
C MET A 223 10.41 -2.19 -18.15
N GLU A 224 11.59 -1.70 -17.81
CA GLU A 224 12.49 -1.04 -18.74
C GLU A 224 13.64 -1.95 -19.15
N ILE A 225 13.78 -2.19 -20.45
CA ILE A 225 14.89 -2.95 -21.03
C ILE A 225 15.73 -1.99 -21.85
N SER A 226 16.99 -1.80 -21.46
CA SER A 226 17.90 -0.83 -22.11
C SER A 226 17.28 0.58 -22.23
N SER A 227 16.68 1.07 -21.12
CA SER A 227 16.01 2.37 -21.02
C SER A 227 14.84 2.58 -21.99
N LYS A 228 14.24 1.49 -22.49
CA LYS A 228 13.03 1.52 -23.30
C LYS A 228 11.89 0.85 -22.52
N PRO A 229 10.70 1.46 -22.45
CA PRO A 229 9.56 0.85 -21.80
C PRO A 229 9.09 -0.41 -22.54
N HIS A 230 8.82 -1.47 -21.79
CA HIS A 230 8.29 -2.73 -22.29
C HIS A 230 7.13 -3.21 -21.42
N LEU A 231 6.26 -4.02 -22.02
CA LEU A 231 5.25 -4.80 -21.32
C LEU A 231 5.47 -6.27 -21.62
N VAL A 232 5.29 -7.12 -20.62
CA VAL A 232 5.24 -8.57 -20.80
C VAL A 232 3.87 -9.08 -20.42
N LEU A 233 3.22 -9.80 -21.34
CA LEU A 233 1.94 -10.45 -21.07
C LEU A 233 2.16 -11.94 -20.90
N SER A 234 1.63 -12.47 -19.80
CA SER A 234 1.47 -13.91 -19.58
C SER A 234 0.05 -14.32 -19.94
N SER A 235 -0.13 -15.49 -20.56
CA SER A 235 -1.45 -15.97 -20.96
C SER A 235 -1.57 -17.48 -20.85
N SER A 236 -2.77 -17.97 -20.56
CA SER A 236 -3.01 -19.41 -20.37
C SER A 236 -2.59 -20.24 -21.59
N SER A 237 -1.78 -21.28 -21.36
CA SER A 237 -1.25 -22.19 -22.39
C SER A 237 -0.51 -21.50 -23.53
N GLN A 238 0.12 -20.35 -23.27
CA GLN A 238 0.91 -19.60 -24.25
C GLN A 238 2.28 -19.23 -23.68
N ARG A 239 3.17 -18.74 -24.55
CA ARG A 239 4.45 -18.16 -24.13
C ARG A 239 4.26 -16.71 -23.73
N PRO A 240 5.03 -16.19 -22.75
CA PRO A 240 5.03 -14.77 -22.45
C PRO A 240 5.43 -13.94 -23.66
N VAL A 241 4.70 -12.84 -23.91
CA VAL A 241 4.91 -11.96 -25.07
C VAL A 241 5.49 -10.64 -24.61
N ILE A 242 6.60 -10.23 -25.22
CA ILE A 242 7.25 -8.94 -24.97
C ILE A 242 6.76 -7.91 -26.01
N TYR A 243 6.22 -6.80 -25.51
CA TYR A 243 5.91 -5.60 -26.27
C TYR A 243 6.91 -4.49 -25.94
N GLN A 244 7.23 -3.66 -26.91
CA GLN A 244 8.10 -2.50 -26.71
C GLN A 244 7.37 -1.21 -27.09
N TRP A 245 7.52 -0.18 -26.27
CA TRP A 245 7.02 1.15 -26.55
C TRP A 245 7.70 1.75 -27.79
N ASN A 246 6.88 2.22 -28.73
CA ASN A 246 7.28 2.96 -29.90
C ASN A 246 7.00 4.45 -29.69
N LYS A 247 8.08 5.24 -29.57
CA LYS A 247 7.98 6.69 -29.34
C LYS A 247 7.28 7.45 -30.47
N GLY A 248 7.33 6.95 -31.71
CA GLY A 248 6.73 7.60 -32.86
C GLY A 248 5.21 7.45 -32.88
N THR A 249 4.71 6.23 -32.64
CA THR A 249 3.26 5.95 -32.61
C THR A 249 2.65 6.18 -31.23
N LYS A 250 3.47 6.26 -30.17
CA LYS A 250 3.05 6.24 -28.77
C LYS A 250 2.21 5.00 -28.45
N LEU A 251 2.58 3.85 -29.01
CA LEU A 251 1.91 2.56 -28.79
C LEU A 251 2.96 1.48 -28.48
N PHE A 252 2.52 0.38 -27.90
CA PHE A 252 3.31 -0.83 -27.69
C PHE A 252 3.23 -1.74 -28.92
N ASP A 253 4.36 -2.00 -29.55
CA ASP A 253 4.47 -2.94 -30.67
C ASP A 253 4.96 -4.30 -30.16
N ARG A 254 4.34 -5.39 -30.64
CA ARG A 254 4.79 -6.76 -30.30
C ARG A 254 6.21 -6.98 -30.84
N ARG A 255 7.12 -7.48 -30.02
CA ARG A 255 8.52 -7.74 -30.41
C ARG A 255 8.83 -9.21 -30.56
N THR A 256 8.72 -9.96 -29.48
CA THR A 256 9.14 -11.36 -29.42
C THR A 256 8.41 -12.09 -28.31
N ASP A 257 8.50 -13.40 -28.31
CA ASP A 257 8.09 -14.24 -27.19
C ASP A 257 9.32 -14.60 -26.34
N ILE A 258 9.10 -14.90 -25.07
CA ILE A 258 10.09 -15.57 -24.22
C ILE A 258 10.07 -17.06 -24.61
N PRO A 259 11.15 -17.60 -25.18
CA PRO A 259 11.17 -18.97 -25.68
C PRO A 259 11.15 -19.99 -24.54
N GLU A 260 10.80 -21.24 -24.87
CA GLU A 260 10.94 -22.42 -23.98
C GLU A 260 10.17 -22.34 -22.65
N MET A 261 9.19 -21.43 -22.56
CA MET A 261 8.32 -21.26 -21.39
C MET A 261 6.88 -21.08 -21.85
N GLU A 262 6.10 -22.15 -21.77
CA GLU A 262 4.66 -22.13 -22.05
C GLU A 262 3.86 -22.08 -20.74
N ASP A 263 2.60 -21.68 -20.77
CA ASP A 263 1.72 -21.72 -19.59
C ASP A 263 2.31 -21.03 -18.34
N VAL A 264 3.02 -19.92 -18.57
CA VAL A 264 3.47 -19.03 -17.51
C VAL A 264 2.27 -18.28 -16.98
N TYR A 265 2.10 -18.28 -15.66
CA TYR A 265 1.01 -17.59 -14.98
C TYR A 265 1.29 -16.09 -14.82
N ALA A 266 2.51 -15.75 -14.39
CA ALA A 266 2.91 -14.37 -14.12
C ALA A 266 4.41 -14.15 -14.30
N VAL A 267 4.78 -12.92 -14.65
CA VAL A 267 6.17 -12.45 -14.73
C VAL A 267 6.37 -11.33 -13.72
N LYS A 268 7.47 -11.36 -12.95
CA LYS A 268 7.89 -10.23 -12.12
C LYS A 268 9.36 -9.95 -12.31
N HIS A 269 9.73 -8.70 -12.56
CA HIS A 269 11.12 -8.31 -12.80
C HIS A 269 11.81 -7.79 -11.54
N PHE A 270 13.14 -7.87 -11.54
CA PHE A 270 13.99 -7.24 -10.54
C PHE A 270 15.36 -6.91 -11.13
N GLN A 271 16.10 -6.03 -10.46
CA GLN A 271 17.45 -5.63 -10.90
C GLN A 271 18.46 -5.84 -9.78
N VAL A 272 19.63 -6.38 -10.13
CA VAL A 272 20.78 -6.53 -9.23
C VAL A 272 22.02 -6.09 -9.99
N ASN A 273 22.79 -5.14 -9.43
CA ASN A 273 24.01 -4.62 -10.06
C ASN A 273 23.80 -4.15 -11.51
N SER A 274 22.68 -3.47 -11.78
CA SER A 274 22.26 -3.03 -13.13
C SER A 274 21.96 -4.15 -14.14
N GLU A 275 22.00 -5.41 -13.73
CA GLU A 275 21.53 -6.54 -14.53
C GLU A 275 20.03 -6.75 -14.29
N LEU A 276 19.29 -7.01 -15.37
CA LEU A 276 17.85 -7.24 -15.34
C LEU A 276 17.54 -8.73 -15.27
N PHE A 277 16.67 -9.10 -14.34
CA PHE A 277 16.18 -10.46 -14.15
C PHE A 277 14.66 -10.50 -14.13
N ILE A 278 14.10 -11.67 -14.42
CA ILE A 278 12.68 -11.95 -14.30
C ILE A 278 12.45 -13.29 -13.60
N CYS A 279 11.42 -13.33 -12.76
CA CYS A 279 10.82 -14.53 -12.20
C CYS A 279 9.61 -14.90 -13.05
N LEU A 280 9.59 -16.13 -13.57
CA LEU A 280 8.47 -16.71 -14.32
C LEU A 280 7.79 -17.74 -13.44
N THR A 281 6.51 -17.49 -13.13
CA THR A 281 5.70 -18.36 -12.26
C THR A 281 4.93 -19.38 -13.09
N ARG A 282 4.94 -20.66 -12.68
CA ARG A 282 4.04 -21.70 -13.19
C ARG A 282 3.29 -22.37 -12.07
N PHE A 283 2.05 -22.77 -12.33
CA PHE A 283 1.25 -23.48 -11.33
C PHE A 283 1.86 -24.84 -10.97
N ILE A 284 2.21 -25.63 -11.98
CA ILE A 284 2.88 -26.94 -11.84
C ILE A 284 4.06 -27.04 -12.80
N GLY A 285 4.95 -27.99 -12.55
CA GLY A 285 6.23 -28.09 -13.26
C GLY A 285 7.25 -27.17 -12.61
N ASP A 286 8.03 -26.45 -13.41
CA ASP A 286 9.09 -25.61 -12.88
C ASP A 286 8.90 -24.12 -13.22
N SER A 287 8.99 -23.29 -12.19
CA SER A 287 9.16 -21.83 -12.32
C SER A 287 10.63 -21.54 -12.62
N LYS A 288 10.93 -20.38 -13.21
CA LYS A 288 12.29 -20.03 -13.61
C LYS A 288 12.67 -18.63 -13.21
N VAL A 289 13.96 -18.44 -12.93
CA VAL A 289 14.61 -17.14 -12.91
C VAL A 289 15.42 -17.01 -14.19
N MET A 290 15.23 -15.93 -14.91
CA MET A 290 15.96 -15.63 -16.13
C MET A 290 16.69 -14.30 -16.03
N ARG A 291 17.83 -14.19 -16.72
CA ARG A 291 18.65 -12.99 -16.83
C ARG A 291 18.57 -12.44 -18.26
N TRP A 292 18.48 -11.13 -18.40
CA TRP A 292 18.62 -10.46 -19.70
C TRP A 292 20.09 -10.47 -20.17
N ASP A 293 20.37 -10.99 -21.37
CA ASP A 293 21.74 -11.07 -21.92
C ASP A 293 22.09 -9.93 -22.91
N GLY A 294 21.16 -8.99 -23.14
CA GLY A 294 21.28 -7.93 -24.14
C GLY A 294 20.39 -8.16 -25.37
N ALA A 295 19.98 -9.39 -25.64
CA ALA A 295 19.12 -9.74 -26.77
C ALA A 295 17.88 -10.54 -26.36
N LEU A 296 18.01 -11.46 -25.39
CA LEU A 296 16.91 -12.28 -24.90
C LEU A 296 17.10 -12.69 -23.43
N PHE A 297 16.04 -13.22 -22.82
CA PHE A 297 16.10 -13.77 -21.47
C PHE A 297 16.66 -15.19 -21.50
N ARG A 298 17.74 -15.41 -20.73
CA ARG A 298 18.42 -16.69 -20.57
C ARG A 298 18.10 -17.28 -19.21
N GLU A 299 17.82 -18.57 -19.16
CA GLU A 299 17.63 -19.29 -17.90
C GLU A 299 18.86 -19.17 -17.01
N LEU A 300 18.63 -18.79 -15.75
CA LEU A 300 19.63 -18.75 -14.69
C LEU A 300 19.41 -19.87 -13.67
N GLN A 301 18.15 -20.06 -13.27
CA GLN A 301 17.77 -21.02 -12.26
C GLN A 301 16.37 -21.55 -12.53
N THR A 302 16.17 -22.82 -12.20
CA THR A 302 14.88 -23.50 -12.26
C THR A 302 14.45 -23.91 -10.84
N VAL A 303 13.18 -23.69 -10.50
CA VAL A 303 12.63 -23.91 -9.16
C VAL A 303 11.30 -24.69 -9.25
N PRO A 304 11.20 -25.89 -8.64
CA PRO A 304 9.99 -26.70 -8.72
C PRO A 304 8.77 -26.00 -8.13
N SER A 305 7.68 -25.97 -8.88
CA SER A 305 6.41 -25.35 -8.49
C SER A 305 5.36 -26.38 -8.15
N ARG A 306 4.72 -26.21 -6.99
CA ARG A 306 3.72 -27.14 -6.45
C ARG A 306 2.41 -26.43 -6.16
N GLY A 307 1.71 -26.06 -7.23
CA GLY A 307 0.54 -25.20 -7.16
C GLY A 307 0.93 -23.74 -6.88
N SER A 308 1.94 -23.22 -7.59
CA SER A 308 2.44 -21.86 -7.36
C SER A 308 1.62 -20.82 -8.12
N MET A 309 1.20 -19.77 -7.42
CA MET A 309 0.48 -18.63 -8.00
C MET A 309 1.28 -17.32 -7.93
N VAL A 310 2.46 -17.35 -7.30
CA VAL A 310 3.30 -16.17 -7.10
C VAL A 310 4.77 -16.56 -7.00
N PHE A 311 5.62 -15.86 -7.74
CA PHE A 311 7.06 -15.88 -7.57
C PHE A 311 7.57 -14.43 -7.50
N GLN A 312 7.56 -13.86 -6.29
CA GLN A 312 7.76 -12.43 -6.08
C GLN A 312 9.21 -12.13 -5.68
N PRO A 313 9.98 -11.40 -6.52
CA PRO A 313 11.23 -10.80 -6.09
C PRO A 313 10.99 -9.55 -5.24
N PHE A 314 11.84 -9.30 -4.24
CA PHE A 314 11.85 -8.07 -3.45
C PHE A 314 13.21 -7.85 -2.82
N SER A 315 13.50 -6.62 -2.44
CA SER A 315 14.79 -6.26 -1.82
C SER A 315 14.55 -5.69 -0.43
N VAL A 316 15.43 -6.04 0.51
CA VAL A 316 15.42 -5.46 1.86
C VAL A 316 16.84 -5.03 2.21
N GLY A 317 17.07 -3.72 2.31
CA GLY A 317 18.42 -3.17 2.41
C GLY A 317 19.28 -3.59 1.21
N SER A 318 20.43 -4.22 1.47
CA SER A 318 21.32 -4.74 0.43
C SER A 318 20.98 -6.15 -0.06
N TRP A 319 19.96 -6.81 0.52
CA TRP A 319 19.63 -8.19 0.23
C TRP A 319 18.56 -8.29 -0.84
N GLN A 320 18.78 -9.16 -1.83
CA GLN A 320 17.78 -9.54 -2.82
C GLN A 320 17.16 -10.87 -2.43
N TYR A 321 15.84 -10.89 -2.30
CA TYR A 321 15.04 -12.08 -2.02
C TYR A 321 14.13 -12.40 -3.20
N ALA A 322 13.67 -13.65 -3.24
CA ALA A 322 12.56 -14.07 -4.08
C ALA A 322 11.76 -15.14 -3.34
N ILE A 323 10.44 -14.97 -3.24
CA ILE A 323 9.55 -15.93 -2.58
C ILE A 323 8.68 -16.61 -3.63
N LEU A 324 8.79 -17.94 -3.69
CA LEU A 324 7.92 -18.80 -4.48
C LEU A 324 6.80 -19.37 -3.61
N GLY A 325 5.57 -18.90 -3.81
CA GLY A 325 4.40 -19.42 -3.11
C GLY A 325 4.05 -20.85 -3.54
N SER A 326 3.40 -21.61 -2.67
CA SER A 326 2.97 -22.98 -2.95
C SER A 326 1.63 -23.30 -2.29
N ASP A 327 0.67 -23.83 -3.06
CA ASP A 327 -0.62 -24.30 -2.54
C ASP A 327 -0.54 -25.74 -1.99
N TYR A 328 0.44 -26.56 -2.42
CA TYR A 328 0.54 -27.98 -2.06
C TYR A 328 1.69 -28.31 -1.10
N SER A 329 2.61 -27.38 -0.89
CA SER A 329 3.74 -27.53 0.04
C SER A 329 3.98 -26.25 0.82
N PHE A 330 4.86 -26.32 1.81
CA PHE A 330 5.32 -25.10 2.48
C PHE A 330 6.06 -24.19 1.49
N THR A 331 5.78 -22.89 1.58
CA THR A 331 6.70 -21.84 1.12
C THR A 331 7.80 -21.79 2.16
N GLN A 332 9.08 -21.73 1.76
CA GLN A 332 10.23 -21.91 2.67
C GLN A 332 10.05 -21.07 3.97
N GLU A 333 9.98 -21.75 5.12
CA GLU A 333 9.70 -21.22 6.48
C GLU A 333 8.38 -20.43 6.71
N LEU A 334 7.69 -20.00 5.66
CA LEU A 334 6.43 -19.25 5.73
C LEU A 334 5.23 -20.17 5.51
N ASN A 335 4.47 -20.42 6.57
CA ASN A 335 3.28 -21.27 6.51
C ASN A 335 2.01 -20.46 6.15
N ILE A 336 1.82 -20.21 4.86
CA ILE A 336 0.68 -19.45 4.31
C ILE A 336 -0.19 -20.38 3.47
N GLN A 337 -1.50 -20.37 3.71
CA GLN A 337 -2.44 -21.20 2.96
C GLN A 337 -2.85 -20.53 1.64
N ALA A 338 -2.44 -21.13 0.53
CA ALA A 338 -2.74 -20.65 -0.81
C ALA A 338 -2.32 -19.18 -1.05
N PRO A 339 -1.01 -18.88 -1.02
CA PRO A 339 -0.50 -17.52 -1.17
C PRO A 339 -0.83 -16.95 -2.56
N ARG A 340 -1.18 -15.66 -2.64
CA ARG A 340 -1.51 -14.99 -3.93
C ARG A 340 -0.64 -13.79 -4.26
N ALA A 341 -0.08 -13.12 -3.25
CA ALA A 341 0.82 -12.00 -3.43
C ALA A 341 1.71 -11.84 -2.20
N PHE A 342 2.92 -11.33 -2.42
CA PHE A 342 3.82 -10.86 -1.38
C PHE A 342 4.12 -9.39 -1.65
N SER A 343 3.92 -8.51 -0.68
CA SER A 343 4.13 -7.08 -0.84
C SER A 343 5.07 -6.56 0.25
N PRO A 344 6.30 -6.15 -0.10
CA PRO A 344 7.20 -5.51 0.86
C PRO A 344 6.70 -4.10 1.19
N VAL A 345 6.73 -3.73 2.47
CA VAL A 345 6.30 -2.43 2.97
C VAL A 345 7.34 -1.90 3.95
N SER A 346 7.87 -0.71 3.69
CA SER A 346 8.84 -0.06 4.58
C SER A 346 8.17 1.10 5.33
N ILE A 347 8.27 1.10 6.67
CA ILE A 347 7.73 2.17 7.53
C ILE A 347 8.77 2.47 8.61
N ASP A 348 9.25 3.72 8.70
CA ASP A 348 10.21 4.18 9.72
C ASP A 348 11.39 3.23 9.96
N ASN A 349 12.11 2.85 8.90
CA ASN A 349 13.22 1.88 8.89
C ASN A 349 12.87 0.43 9.25
N ARG A 350 11.61 0.13 9.57
CA ARG A 350 11.11 -1.25 9.71
C ARG A 350 10.65 -1.76 8.36
N GLN A 351 10.83 -3.06 8.17
CA GLN A 351 10.61 -3.74 6.91
C GLN A 351 9.58 -4.83 7.14
N PHE A 352 8.44 -4.72 6.49
CA PHE A 352 7.34 -5.67 6.60
C PHE A 352 7.13 -6.38 5.28
N LEU A 353 6.59 -7.60 5.36
CA LEU A 353 6.14 -8.37 4.22
C LEU A 353 4.68 -8.78 4.44
N LEU A 354 3.79 -8.24 3.62
CA LEU A 354 2.38 -8.64 3.61
C LEU A 354 2.22 -9.84 2.68
N ALA A 355 1.69 -10.94 3.20
CA ALA A 355 1.46 -12.17 2.46
C ALA A 355 -0.03 -12.47 2.38
N SER A 356 -0.63 -12.30 1.20
CA SER A 356 -2.05 -12.55 0.99
C SER A 356 -2.33 -14.04 0.91
N SER A 357 -3.46 -14.45 1.48
CA SER A 357 -3.89 -15.85 1.53
C SER A 357 -5.29 -15.98 0.95
N PHE A 358 -5.46 -16.88 -0.02
CA PHE A 358 -6.76 -17.10 -0.66
C PHE A 358 -7.74 -17.90 0.20
N LYS A 359 -7.24 -18.78 1.08
CA LYS A 359 -8.08 -19.72 1.86
C LYS A 359 -7.94 -19.57 3.37
N GLY A 360 -6.79 -19.14 3.86
CA GLY A 360 -6.53 -18.83 5.26
C GLY A 360 -6.51 -17.32 5.54
N LYS A 361 -5.83 -16.92 6.62
CA LYS A 361 -5.64 -15.51 6.98
C LYS A 361 -4.44 -14.91 6.25
N THR A 362 -4.59 -13.68 5.76
CA THR A 362 -3.45 -12.84 5.35
C THR A 362 -2.52 -12.62 6.55
N GLN A 363 -1.22 -12.70 6.32
CA GLN A 363 -0.20 -12.59 7.36
C GLN A 363 0.71 -11.39 7.08
N ILE A 364 1.25 -10.81 8.14
CA ILE A 364 2.25 -9.74 8.08
C ILE A 364 3.48 -10.24 8.81
N TYR A 365 4.63 -10.22 8.14
CA TYR A 365 5.92 -10.55 8.72
C TYR A 365 6.75 -9.30 8.87
N GLU A 366 7.58 -9.24 9.91
CA GLU A 366 8.62 -8.23 10.06
C GLU A 366 9.97 -8.86 9.74
N HIS A 367 10.77 -8.18 8.92
CA HIS A 367 12.13 -8.56 8.62
C HIS A 367 13.06 -7.94 9.65
N LEU A 368 13.80 -8.81 10.35
CA LEU A 368 14.77 -8.43 11.37
C LEU A 368 16.15 -8.91 10.93
N VAL A 369 17.11 -7.99 10.84
CA VAL A 369 18.53 -8.33 10.67
C VAL A 369 19.13 -8.47 12.06
N ILE A 370 19.43 -9.71 12.45
CA ILE A 370 20.12 -10.00 13.71
C ILE A 370 21.60 -10.19 13.38
N ASP A 371 22.45 -9.31 13.89
CA ASP A 371 23.90 -9.51 13.84
C ASP A 371 24.29 -10.59 14.85
N LEU A 372 24.75 -11.73 14.35
CA LEU A 372 25.19 -12.87 15.17
C LEU A 372 26.71 -12.86 15.41
N SER A 373 27.41 -11.78 15.08
CA SER A 373 28.83 -11.63 15.42
C SER A 373 28.99 -11.33 16.91
N THR A 374 29.12 -12.40 17.69
CA THR A 374 29.59 -12.39 19.08
C THR A 374 30.81 -13.28 19.23
#